data_AF-A0AAW5CK81-F1
#
_entry.id   AF-A0AAW5CK81-F1
#
_cell.length_a   1.000
_cell.length_b   1.000
_cell.length_c   1.000
_cell.angle_alpha   90.00
_cell.angle_beta   90.00
_cell.angle_gamma   90.00
#
_symmetry.space_group_name_H-M   'P 1'
#
loop_
_entity.id
_entity.type
_entity.pdbx_description
1 polymer ?
#
loop_
_entity_poly.entity_id
_entity_poly.type
_entity_poly.pdbx_seq_one_letter_code
_entity_poly.pdbx_strand_id
1 'polypeptide(L)'
;MKYGVRKPNLKKSIKARTTGKVKRQVKKAVNPLYGKKGMGIVNDPKKAAYNAVYNRTTVGVSDIAKGLTAANENPAASSSSNAPQKKEYSPNTYSVCGILVIVLGVFLALIGILLLFAVPVGGLIAIVGGVACVIIGRKYRKIAKDRRANE
;
A
#
# COMPACT_ATOMS: atom_id res chain seq x y z
N MET A 1 -14.09 -7.50 -33.19
CA MET A 1 -14.53 -6.85 -31.93
C MET A 1 -15.70 -7.63 -31.34
N LYS A 2 -15.89 -7.60 -30.01
CA LYS A 2 -17.07 -8.16 -29.33
C LYS A 2 -18.00 -7.01 -28.91
N TYR A 3 -19.30 -7.24 -28.98
CA TYR A 3 -20.33 -6.30 -28.50
C TYR A 3 -21.08 -6.90 -27.30
N GLY A 4 -21.54 -6.05 -26.38
CA GLY A 4 -22.39 -6.45 -25.24
C GLY A 4 -21.65 -6.76 -23.94
N VAL A 5 -22.23 -7.62 -23.09
CA VAL A 5 -21.77 -7.83 -21.71
C VAL A 5 -20.45 -8.62 -21.65
N ARG A 6 -19.48 -8.08 -20.91
CA ARG A 6 -18.21 -8.77 -20.63
C ARG A 6 -18.44 -9.93 -19.67
N LYS A 7 -17.84 -11.09 -19.96
CA LYS A 7 -17.92 -12.27 -19.07
C LYS A 7 -17.16 -11.98 -17.76
N PRO A 8 -17.83 -12.00 -16.59
CA PRO A 8 -17.13 -11.85 -15.32
C PRO A 8 -16.25 -13.07 -15.05
N ASN A 9 -15.09 -12.85 -14.42
CA ASN A 9 -14.20 -13.91 -13.97
C ASN A 9 -13.79 -13.67 -12.52
N LEU A 10 -14.42 -14.42 -11.60
CA LEU A 10 -14.25 -14.30 -10.15
C LEU A 10 -12.80 -14.57 -9.72
N LYS A 11 -12.17 -15.63 -10.24
CA LYS A 11 -10.78 -15.98 -9.92
C LYS A 11 -9.81 -14.85 -10.28
N LYS A 12 -9.97 -14.26 -11.48
CA LYS A 12 -9.14 -13.12 -11.92
C LYS A 12 -9.43 -11.86 -11.12
N SER A 13 -10.69 -11.62 -10.75
CA SER A 13 -11.09 -10.46 -9.94
C SER A 13 -10.45 -10.49 -8.55
N ILE A 14 -10.54 -11.62 -7.84
CA ILE A 14 -9.94 -11.79 -6.50
C ILE A 14 -8.41 -11.66 -6.58
N LYS A 15 -7.76 -12.35 -7.53
CA LYS A 15 -6.31 -12.27 -7.72
C LYS A 15 -5.82 -10.85 -8.04
N ALA A 16 -6.60 -10.06 -8.77
CA ALA A 16 -6.27 -8.67 -9.06
C ALA A 16 -6.33 -7.78 -7.80
N ARG A 17 -7.22 -8.09 -6.86
CA ARG A 17 -7.38 -7.36 -5.59
C ARG A 17 -6.34 -7.76 -4.53
N THR A 18 -5.87 -9.01 -4.54
CA THR A 18 -4.89 -9.52 -3.56
C THR A 18 -3.46 -9.50 -4.11
N THR A 19 -2.95 -10.63 -4.59
CA THR A 19 -1.55 -10.81 -5.01
C THR A 19 -1.14 -9.87 -6.14
N GLY A 20 -2.04 -9.61 -7.09
CA GLY A 20 -1.79 -8.71 -8.21
C GLY A 20 -1.58 -7.26 -7.75
N LYS A 21 -2.29 -6.82 -6.72
CA LYS A 21 -2.15 -5.48 -6.14
C LYS A 21 -0.76 -5.30 -5.53
N VAL A 22 -0.28 -6.29 -4.77
CA VAL A 22 1.06 -6.26 -4.16
C VAL A 22 2.15 -6.20 -5.24
N LYS A 23 2.08 -7.08 -6.26
CA LYS A 23 3.06 -7.09 -7.36
C LYS A 23 3.12 -5.76 -8.11
N ARG A 24 1.98 -5.09 -8.33
CA ARG A 24 1.94 -3.77 -9.00
C ARG A 24 2.56 -2.66 -8.15
N GLN A 25 2.38 -2.69 -6.83
CA GLN A 25 2.97 -1.71 -5.92
C GLN A 25 4.49 -1.78 -5.94
N VAL A 26 5.05 -2.99 -5.86
CA VAL A 26 6.51 -3.20 -5.96
C VAL A 26 7.04 -2.69 -7.31
N LYS A 27 6.38 -3.03 -8.43
CA LYS A 27 6.80 -2.54 -9.75
C LYS A 27 6.75 -1.02 -9.88
N LYS A 28 5.76 -0.37 -9.25
CA LYS A 28 5.63 1.09 -9.23
C LYS A 28 6.70 1.77 -8.38
N ALA A 29 7.16 1.10 -7.31
CA ALA A 29 8.25 1.61 -6.48
C ALA A 29 9.61 1.53 -7.18
N VAL A 30 9.82 0.49 -7.99
CA VAL A 30 11.10 0.26 -8.69
C VAL A 30 11.17 1.01 -10.02
N ASN A 31 10.07 1.11 -10.78
CA ASN A 31 10.05 1.76 -12.08
C ASN A 31 9.15 3.02 -12.06
N PRO A 32 9.73 4.23 -12.17
CA PRO A 32 8.98 5.49 -12.11
C PRO A 32 7.99 5.67 -13.28
N LEU A 33 8.22 5.00 -14.41
CA LEU A 33 7.36 5.02 -15.60
C LEU A 33 6.23 3.97 -15.55
N TYR A 34 6.26 3.02 -14.61
CA TYR A 34 5.26 1.95 -14.54
C TYR A 34 3.88 2.46 -14.10
N GLY A 35 2.86 2.18 -14.91
CA GLY A 35 1.46 2.53 -14.60
C GLY A 35 1.12 4.02 -14.75
N LYS A 36 1.97 4.82 -15.41
CA LYS A 36 1.63 6.20 -15.79
C LYS A 36 0.62 6.22 -16.94
N LYS A 37 -0.19 7.29 -17.00
CA LYS A 37 -1.14 7.52 -18.11
C LYS A 37 -0.35 7.62 -19.44
N GLY A 38 -0.92 7.09 -20.52
CA GLY A 38 -0.29 7.11 -21.86
C GLY A 38 0.69 5.97 -22.14
N MET A 39 1.25 5.32 -21.11
CA MET A 39 2.27 4.28 -21.32
C MET A 39 1.79 3.03 -22.07
N GLY A 40 0.49 2.79 -22.13
CA GLY A 40 -0.07 1.70 -22.93
C GLY A 40 0.10 1.91 -24.44
N ILE A 41 0.07 3.16 -24.91
CA ILE A 41 0.22 3.49 -26.35
C ILE A 41 1.68 3.38 -26.76
N VAL A 42 2.59 3.83 -25.89
CA VAL A 42 4.04 3.78 -26.13
C VAL A 42 4.55 2.33 -26.10
N ASN A 43 4.13 1.53 -25.12
CA ASN A 43 4.59 0.15 -25.00
C ASN A 43 3.94 -0.79 -26.03
N ASP A 44 2.61 -0.67 -26.24
CA ASP A 44 1.84 -1.58 -27.10
C ASP A 44 0.70 -0.83 -27.84
N PRO A 45 0.98 -0.09 -28.92
CA PRO A 45 -0.01 0.77 -29.60
C PRO A 45 -1.20 -0.03 -30.16
N LYS A 46 -0.94 -1.19 -30.77
CA LYS A 46 -1.99 -2.08 -31.33
C LYS A 46 -2.97 -2.55 -30.25
N LYS A 47 -2.46 -2.89 -29.07
CA LYS A 47 -3.26 -3.37 -27.94
C LYS A 47 -4.02 -2.22 -27.29
N ALA A 48 -3.43 -1.04 -27.21
CA ALA A 48 -4.10 0.16 -26.73
C ALA A 48 -5.31 0.50 -27.61
N ALA A 49 -5.15 0.50 -28.94
CA ALA A 49 -6.24 0.73 -29.88
C ALA A 49 -7.35 -0.32 -29.77
N TYR A 50 -6.99 -1.61 -29.73
CA TYR A 50 -7.97 -2.68 -29.54
C TYR A 50 -8.75 -2.55 -28.24
N ASN A 51 -8.06 -2.29 -27.12
CA ASN A 51 -8.71 -2.13 -25.81
C ASN A 51 -9.59 -0.88 -25.75
N ALA A 52 -9.24 0.20 -26.46
CA ALA A 52 -10.05 1.40 -26.54
C ALA A 52 -11.40 1.10 -27.22
N VAL A 53 -11.38 0.40 -28.36
CA VAL A 53 -12.62 -0.01 -29.03
C VAL A 53 -13.37 -1.05 -28.20
N TYR A 54 -12.70 -2.10 -27.71
CA TYR A 54 -13.32 -3.12 -26.87
C TYR A 54 -14.03 -2.52 -25.66
N ASN A 55 -13.41 -1.55 -24.97
CA ASN A 55 -14.01 -0.94 -23.78
C ASN A 55 -15.21 -0.04 -24.11
N ARG A 56 -15.25 0.57 -25.30
CA ARG A 56 -16.38 1.38 -25.78
C ARG A 56 -17.55 0.52 -26.24
N THR A 57 -17.27 -0.64 -26.84
CA THR A 57 -18.31 -1.51 -27.45
C THR A 57 -18.84 -2.60 -26.52
N THR A 58 -18.32 -2.69 -25.30
CA THR A 58 -18.75 -3.70 -24.31
C THR A 58 -19.10 -3.05 -22.99
N VAL A 59 -20.01 -3.67 -22.23
CA VAL A 59 -20.43 -3.20 -20.91
C VAL A 59 -20.06 -4.23 -19.85
N GLY A 60 -19.52 -3.78 -18.71
CA GLY A 60 -19.25 -4.65 -17.56
C GLY A 60 -20.41 -4.66 -16.58
N VAL A 61 -20.53 -5.74 -15.79
CA VAL A 61 -21.49 -5.81 -14.68
C VAL A 61 -21.28 -4.67 -13.68
N SER A 62 -20.02 -4.27 -13.46
CA SER A 62 -19.69 -3.10 -12.62
C SER A 62 -20.08 -1.77 -13.24
N ASP A 63 -20.12 -1.67 -14.57
CA ASP A 63 -20.52 -0.44 -15.27
C ASP A 63 -22.05 -0.28 -15.18
N ILE A 64 -22.79 -1.39 -15.26
CA ILE A 64 -24.25 -1.43 -15.07
C ILE A 64 -24.62 -1.08 -13.62
N ALA A 65 -23.96 -1.68 -12.63
CA ALA A 65 -24.19 -1.35 -11.22
C ALA A 65 -23.88 0.13 -10.91
N LYS A 66 -22.84 0.69 -11.56
CA LYS A 66 -22.54 2.13 -11.47
C LYS A 66 -23.59 3.00 -12.16
N GLY A 67 -24.11 2.59 -13.32
CA GLY A 67 -25.19 3.30 -14.01
C GLY A 67 -26.49 3.30 -13.19
N LEU A 68 -26.81 2.18 -12.53
CA LEU A 68 -27.98 2.05 -11.65
C LEU A 68 -27.87 2.90 -10.39
N THR A 69 -26.66 2.98 -9.79
CA THR A 69 -26.41 3.83 -8.61
C THR A 69 -26.34 5.30 -8.98
N ALA A 70 -25.72 5.65 -10.12
CA ALA A 70 -25.65 7.01 -10.62
C ALA A 70 -27.00 7.58 -11.08
N ALA A 71 -27.97 6.74 -11.47
CA ALA A 71 -29.32 7.19 -11.80
C ALA A 71 -30.15 7.59 -10.56
N ASN A 72 -29.72 7.20 -9.35
CA ASN A 72 -30.41 7.49 -8.08
C ASN A 72 -29.74 8.63 -7.29
N GLU A 73 -28.59 9.14 -7.74
CA GLU A 73 -27.89 10.24 -7.09
C GLU A 73 -27.88 11.47 -8.01
N ASN A 74 -28.44 12.58 -7.50
CA ASN A 74 -28.35 13.89 -8.14
C ASN A 74 -26.91 14.18 -8.61
N PRO A 75 -26.68 14.62 -9.86
CA PRO A 75 -25.35 14.89 -10.40
C PRO A 75 -24.81 16.23 -9.88
N ALA A 76 -24.55 16.31 -8.58
CA ALA A 76 -23.98 17.49 -7.92
C ALA A 76 -22.90 17.11 -6.90
N ALA A 77 -22.04 16.14 -7.22
CA ALA A 77 -20.79 15.93 -6.49
C ALA A 77 -19.81 15.10 -7.33
N SER A 78 -19.40 15.61 -8.49
CA SER A 78 -18.17 15.14 -9.14
C SER A 78 -17.22 16.30 -9.40
N SER A 79 -16.39 16.60 -8.40
CA SER A 79 -15.11 17.29 -8.57
C SER A 79 -14.12 16.63 -7.60
N SER A 80 -13.23 15.78 -8.12
CA SER A 80 -11.84 16.16 -8.37
C SER A 80 -11.17 16.82 -7.15
N SER A 81 -10.43 16.01 -6.39
CA SER A 81 -9.10 16.43 -5.95
C SER A 81 -8.18 15.21 -5.78
N ASN A 82 -7.24 15.05 -6.71
CA ASN A 82 -5.97 14.40 -6.39
C ASN A 82 -5.15 15.41 -5.57
N ALA A 83 -5.50 15.58 -4.30
CA ALA A 83 -4.60 16.16 -3.32
C ALA A 83 -3.71 15.03 -2.78
N PRO A 84 -2.41 15.24 -2.48
CA PRO A 84 -1.65 14.29 -1.71
C PRO A 84 -2.34 14.17 -0.35
N GLN A 85 -3.13 13.11 -0.16
CA GLN A 85 -3.66 12.78 1.14
C GLN A 85 -2.47 12.44 2.02
N LYS A 86 -2.00 13.45 2.77
CA LYS A 86 -1.24 13.28 4.00
C LYS A 86 -1.97 12.18 4.75
N LYS A 87 -1.36 10.98 4.77
CA LYS A 87 -1.91 9.85 5.50
C LYS A 87 -1.88 10.27 6.96
N GLU A 88 -3.00 10.79 7.44
CA GLU A 88 -3.30 10.94 8.86
C GLU A 88 -3.19 9.52 9.44
N TYR A 89 -2.00 9.18 9.90
CA TYR A 89 -1.68 7.84 10.35
C TYR A 89 -2.36 7.66 11.69
N SER A 90 -3.31 6.72 11.74
CA SER A 90 -4.09 6.45 12.95
C SER A 90 -3.16 6.25 14.15
N PRO A 91 -3.49 6.82 15.33
CA PRO A 91 -2.68 6.66 16.54
C PRO A 91 -2.50 5.18 16.94
N ASN A 92 -3.34 4.29 16.43
CA ASN A 92 -3.21 2.84 16.57
C ASN A 92 -2.03 2.27 15.79
N THR A 93 -1.77 2.79 14.59
CA THR A 93 -0.69 2.30 13.75
C THR A 93 0.68 2.76 14.28
N TYR A 94 0.76 3.89 14.99
CA TYR A 94 2.01 4.39 15.61
C TYR A 94 2.36 3.64 16.89
N SER A 95 1.34 3.25 17.66
CA SER A 95 1.50 2.35 18.81
C SER A 95 2.00 0.97 18.39
N VAL A 96 1.42 0.38 17.32
CA VAL A 96 1.86 -0.91 16.78
C VAL A 96 3.29 -0.83 16.24
N CYS A 97 3.63 0.22 15.48
CA CYS A 97 4.99 0.42 14.98
C CYS A 97 6.01 0.56 16.13
N GLY A 98 5.70 1.35 17.16
CA GLY A 98 6.57 1.49 18.33
C GLY A 98 6.75 0.19 19.11
N ILE A 99 5.71 -0.64 19.25
CA ILE A 99 5.83 -1.97 19.87
C ILE A 99 6.73 -2.87 19.02
N LEU A 100 6.54 -2.91 17.70
CA LEU A 100 7.37 -3.72 16.80
C LEU A 100 8.86 -3.33 16.87
N VAL A 101 9.16 -2.03 16.89
CA VAL A 101 10.54 -1.51 17.03
C VAL A 101 11.16 -1.91 18.36
N ILE A 102 10.40 -1.90 19.46
CA ILE A 102 10.88 -2.34 20.78
C ILE A 102 11.15 -3.85 20.79
N VAL A 103 10.25 -4.66 20.23
CA VAL A 103 10.41 -6.11 20.16
C VAL A 103 11.66 -6.48 19.33
N LEU A 104 11.86 -5.81 18.19
CA LEU A 104 13.05 -5.98 17.36
C LEU A 104 14.34 -5.55 18.09
N GLY A 105 14.31 -4.43 18.81
CA GLY A 105 15.45 -3.94 19.59
C GLY A 105 15.84 -4.89 20.72
N VAL A 106 14.85 -5.48 21.42
CA VAL A 106 15.10 -6.49 22.46
C VAL A 106 15.69 -7.77 21.86
N PHE A 107 15.17 -8.22 20.72
CA PHE A 107 15.68 -9.42 20.04
C PHE A 107 17.14 -9.22 19.56
N LEU A 108 17.45 -8.03 19.01
CA LEU A 108 18.81 -7.65 18.62
C LEU A 108 19.76 -7.57 19.83
N ALA A 109 19.30 -7.08 20.98
CA ALA A 109 20.11 -7.04 22.19
C ALA A 109 20.40 -8.45 22.74
N LEU A 110 19.44 -9.37 22.72
CA LEU A 110 19.62 -10.77 23.12
C LEU A 110 20.58 -11.51 22.18
N ILE A 111 20.44 -11.30 20.86
CA ILE A 111 21.37 -11.83 19.87
C ILE A 111 22.76 -11.21 20.03
N GLY A 112 22.84 -9.92 20.36
CA GLY A 112 24.11 -9.23 20.63
C GLY A 112 24.85 -9.80 21.84
N ILE A 113 24.13 -10.16 22.90
CA ILE A 113 24.68 -10.84 24.10
C ILE A 113 25.19 -12.24 23.73
N LEU A 114 24.44 -12.99 22.91
CA LEU A 114 24.87 -14.30 22.42
C LEU A 114 26.12 -14.19 21.52
N LEU A 115 26.16 -13.21 20.62
CA LEU A 115 27.28 -12.94 19.72
C LEU A 115 28.52 -12.38 20.43
N LEU A 116 28.39 -11.90 21.67
CA LEU A 116 29.50 -11.37 22.45
C LEU A 116 30.55 -12.46 22.78
N PHE A 117 30.14 -13.73 22.82
CA PHE A 117 31.02 -14.89 22.96
C PHE A 117 31.76 -15.29 21.66
N ALA A 118 31.24 -14.89 20.50
CA ALA A 118 31.80 -15.25 19.19
C ALA A 118 32.60 -14.10 18.56
N VAL A 119 32.09 -12.87 18.63
CA VAL A 119 32.71 -11.66 18.08
C VAL A 119 32.45 -10.50 19.06
N PRO A 120 33.38 -10.23 20.00
CA PRO A 120 33.17 -9.31 21.11
C PRO A 120 32.77 -7.89 20.66
N VAL A 121 33.41 -7.39 19.60
CA VAL A 121 33.17 -6.04 19.05
C VAL A 121 31.78 -5.95 18.40
N GLY A 122 31.35 -6.99 17.68
CA GLY A 122 30.04 -7.02 17.01
C GLY A 122 28.88 -7.14 18.00
N GLY A 123 29.06 -7.94 19.06
CA GLY A 123 28.08 -8.07 20.14
C GLY A 123 27.83 -6.74 20.88
N LEU A 124 28.90 -6.00 21.21
CA LEU A 124 28.77 -4.70 21.88
C LEU A 124 28.02 -3.67 21.02
N ILE A 125 28.32 -3.58 19.73
CA ILE A 125 27.63 -2.67 18.80
C ILE A 125 26.13 -3.02 18.69
N ALA A 126 25.80 -4.32 18.61
CA ALA A 126 24.43 -4.80 18.55
C ALA A 126 23.64 -4.49 19.84
N ILE A 127 24.28 -4.60 21.02
CA ILE A 127 23.68 -4.25 22.32
C ILE A 127 23.39 -2.75 22.39
N VAL A 128 24.36 -1.90 22.06
CA VAL A 128 24.19 -0.43 22.06
C VAL A 128 23.08 -0.01 21.09
N GLY A 129 23.08 -0.56 19.88
CA GLY A 129 22.04 -0.32 18.89
C GLY A 129 20.65 -0.80 19.34
N GLY A 130 20.57 -1.98 19.96
CA GLY A 130 19.32 -2.51 20.52
C GLY A 130 18.74 -1.64 21.63
N VAL A 131 19.58 -1.18 22.56
CA VAL A 131 19.18 -0.29 23.67
C VAL A 131 18.72 1.07 23.14
N ALA A 132 19.45 1.67 22.21
CA ALA A 132 19.05 2.92 21.56
C ALA A 132 17.68 2.78 20.86
N CYS A 133 17.47 1.66 20.16
CA CYS A 133 16.21 1.34 19.50
C CYS A 133 15.04 1.23 20.49
N VAL A 134 15.26 0.64 21.67
CA VAL A 134 14.24 0.54 22.74
C VAL A 134 13.91 1.91 23.34
N ILE A 135 14.90 2.79 23.54
CA ILE A 135 14.69 4.16 24.04
C ILE A 135 13.86 4.97 23.03
N ILE A 136 14.23 4.89 21.76
CA ILE A 136 13.53 5.56 20.66
C ILE A 136 12.09 5.04 20.56
N GLY A 137 11.89 3.72 20.61
CA GLY A 137 10.56 3.10 20.62
C GLY A 137 9.70 3.53 21.81
N ARG A 138 10.28 3.68 23.00
CA ARG A 138 9.57 4.21 24.19
C ARG A 138 9.12 5.65 24.00
N LYS A 139 9.97 6.51 23.42
CA LYS A 139 9.64 7.90 23.10
C LYS A 139 8.48 7.98 22.10
N TYR A 140 8.52 7.18 21.03
CA TYR A 140 7.44 7.12 20.05
C TYR A 140 6.12 6.61 20.66
N ARG A 141 6.18 5.66 21.59
CA ARG A 141 4.98 5.17 22.32
C ARG A 141 4.37 6.25 23.21
N LYS A 142 5.20 7.10 23.85
CA LYS A 142 4.74 8.24 24.66
C LYS A 142 4.00 9.26 23.79
N ILE A 143 4.62 9.67 22.68
CA ILE A 143 4.02 10.58 21.70
C ILE A 143 2.68 10.03 21.16
N ALA A 144 2.60 8.72 20.90
CA ALA A 144 1.36 8.08 20.46
C ALA A 144 0.24 8.07 21.51
N LYS A 145 0.59 8.02 22.80
CA LYS A 145 -0.37 8.10 23.91
C LYS A 145 -0.84 9.54 24.12
N ASP A 146 0.08 10.50 24.11
CA ASP A 146 -0.23 11.93 24.29
C ASP A 146 -1.17 12.43 23.18
N ARG A 147 -1.02 11.92 21.95
CA ARG A 147 -1.91 12.25 20.83
C ARG A 147 -3.31 11.65 20.95
N ARG A 148 -3.48 10.54 21.69
CA ARG A 148 -4.80 9.94 21.98
C ARG A 148 -5.53 10.63 23.13
N ALA A 149 -4.80 11.27 24.04
CA ALA A 149 -5.38 11.98 25.18
C ALA A 149 -5.92 13.36 24.79
N ASN A 150 -5.48 13.89 23.65
CA ASN A 150 -5.88 15.18 23.09
C ASN A 150 -6.88 15.07 21.92
N GLU A 151 -7.29 13.84 21.55
CA GLU A 151 -8.42 13.53 20.66
C GLU A 151 -9.64 13.18 21.51
#